data_AF-X6LTD7-F1
#
_entry.id   AF-X6LTD7-F1
#
_cell.length_a   1.000
_cell.length_b   1.000
_cell.length_c   1.000
_cell.angle_alpha   90.00
_cell.angle_beta   90.00
_cell.angle_gamma   90.00
#
_symmetry.space_group_name_H-M   'P 1'
#
loop_
_entity.id
_entity.type
_entity.pdbx_description
1 polymer ?
#
loop_
_entity_poly.entity_id
_entity_poly.type
_entity_poly.pdbx_seq_one_letter_code
_entity_poly.pdbx_strand_id
1 'polypeptide(L)'
;MLWNGKWKDYKCVFHYGHRTIMLFDENKLKIKSLQLGNPNKSSLEFNVSIQWYNDISDVDNTHAKWGCLILNHTWHFRTTHPCDRDELSNCVSVNESKNTQISLLIFNCQI
;
A
#
# COMPACT_ATOMS: atom_id res chain seq x y z
N MET A 1 -6.68 5.83 -5.77
CA MET A 1 -7.78 5.24 -6.56
C MET A 1 -7.25 4.39 -7.72
N LEU A 2 -7.54 3.08 -7.76
CA LEU A 2 -7.44 2.30 -9.01
C LEU A 2 -8.84 2.26 -9.68
N TRP A 3 -9.15 3.38 -10.32
CA TRP A 3 -10.13 3.70 -11.38
C TRP A 3 -11.54 3.04 -11.49
N ASN A 4 -11.92 2.01 -10.75
CA ASN A 4 -13.10 1.18 -11.11
C ASN A 4 -14.08 0.87 -9.97
N GLY A 5 -13.79 1.25 -8.71
CA GLY A 5 -14.60 0.86 -7.55
C GLY A 5 -14.66 -0.66 -7.27
N LYS A 6 -13.87 -1.46 -7.99
CA LYS A 6 -13.76 -2.91 -7.78
C LYS A 6 -12.54 -3.19 -6.91
N TRP A 7 -12.79 -3.92 -5.83
CA TRP A 7 -11.77 -4.51 -4.97
C TRP A 7 -10.87 -5.38 -5.83
N LYS A 8 -9.56 -5.23 -5.62
CA LYS A 8 -8.56 -6.00 -6.34
C LYS A 8 -7.41 -6.34 -5.43
N ASP A 9 -7.03 -7.59 -5.54
CA ASP A 9 -5.91 -8.16 -4.81
C ASP A 9 -4.68 -7.96 -5.65
N TYR A 10 -3.68 -7.33 -5.04
CA TYR A 10 -2.41 -7.05 -5.68
C TYR A 10 -1.29 -7.59 -4.81
N LYS A 11 -0.33 -8.27 -5.43
CA LYS A 11 1.01 -8.31 -4.86
C LYS A 11 1.66 -6.97 -5.13
N CYS A 12 2.35 -6.40 -4.15
CA CYS A 12 3.03 -5.14 -4.35
C CYS A 12 4.48 -5.17 -3.89
N VAL A 13 5.25 -4.30 -4.53
CA VAL A 13 6.64 -4.03 -4.19
C VAL A 13 6.81 -2.52 -4.17
N PHE A 14 7.45 -2.01 -3.13
CA PHE A 14 7.82 -0.61 -3.08
C PHE A 14 9.26 -0.43 -3.56
N HIS A 15 9.43 0.30 -4.67
CA HIS A 15 10.73 0.69 -5.17
C HIS A 15 11.12 2.05 -4.60
N TYR A 16 11.98 2.06 -3.57
CA TYR A 16 12.41 3.27 -2.88
C TYR A 16 13.06 4.31 -3.80
N GLY A 17 14.07 3.92 -4.59
CA GLY A 17 14.81 4.87 -5.45
C GLY A 17 13.95 5.60 -6.49
N HIS A 18 12.92 4.93 -7.03
CA HIS A 18 11.97 5.50 -7.99
C HIS A 18 10.67 6.01 -7.32
N ARG A 19 10.55 5.90 -5.99
CA ARG A 19 9.34 6.23 -5.21
C ARG A 19 8.07 5.69 -5.87
N THR A 20 8.10 4.43 -6.25
CA THR A 20 7.01 3.80 -7.01
C THR A 20 6.55 2.55 -6.29
N ILE A 21 5.25 2.42 -6.06
CA ILE A 21 4.64 1.14 -5.68
C ILE A 21 4.28 0.42 -6.97
N MET A 22 4.88 -0.75 -7.20
CA MET A 22 4.49 -1.67 -8.27
C MET A 22 3.40 -2.60 -7.76
N LEU A 23 2.34 -2.77 -8.52
CA LEU A 23 1.16 -3.57 -8.21
C LEU A 23 1.01 -4.66 -9.28
N PHE A 24 1.16 -5.91 -8.90
CA PHE A 24 1.04 -7.07 -9.77
C PHE A 24 -0.35 -7.71 -9.62
N ASP A 25 -1.11 -7.68 -10.71
CA ASP A 25 -2.40 -8.36 -10.86
C ASP A 25 -2.13 -9.79 -11.33
N GLU A 26 -2.14 -10.75 -10.41
CA GLU A 26 -1.83 -12.15 -10.72
C GLU A 26 -2.83 -12.75 -11.71
N ASN A 27 -4.11 -12.38 -11.59
CA ASN A 27 -5.18 -12.88 -12.46
C ASN A 27 -5.01 -12.44 -13.92
N LYS A 28 -4.42 -11.25 -14.14
CA LYS A 28 -4.20 -10.70 -15.47
C LYS A 28 -2.75 -10.77 -15.94
N LEU A 29 -1.84 -11.22 -15.09
CA LEU A 29 -0.40 -11.16 -15.28
C LEU A 29 0.07 -9.76 -15.73
N LYS A 30 -0.47 -8.72 -15.09
CA LYS A 30 -0.20 -7.32 -15.44
C LYS A 30 0.39 -6.55 -14.27
N ILE A 31 1.41 -5.76 -14.55
CA ILE A 31 1.99 -4.82 -13.60
C ILE A 31 1.39 -3.44 -13.84
N LYS A 32 1.05 -2.77 -12.74
CA LYS A 32 0.74 -1.35 -12.69
C LYS A 32 1.74 -0.65 -11.78
N SER A 33 2.03 0.61 -12.02
CA SER A 33 2.84 1.43 -11.14
C SER A 33 2.02 2.57 -10.56
N LEU A 34 2.32 2.89 -9.31
CA LEU A 34 1.80 4.05 -8.61
C LEU A 34 2.98 4.91 -8.16
N GLN A 35 3.11 6.10 -8.75
CA GLN A 35 4.10 7.08 -8.34
C GLN A 35 3.69 7.72 -7.01
N LEU A 36 4.60 7.72 -6.04
CA LEU A 36 4.45 8.43 -4.78
C LEU A 36 5.20 9.75 -4.84
N GLY A 37 4.49 10.84 -4.48
CA GLY A 37 5.04 12.19 -4.45
C GLY A 37 5.51 12.69 -5.82
N ASN A 38 6.40 13.68 -5.81
CA ASN A 38 6.97 14.23 -7.03
C ASN A 38 8.28 13.51 -7.40
N PRO A 39 8.33 12.77 -8.54
CA PRO A 39 9.54 12.04 -8.95
C PRO A 39 10.74 12.97 -9.25
N ASN A 40 10.49 14.24 -9.61
CA ASN A 40 11.50 15.20 -10.04
C ASN A 40 12.17 15.95 -8.87
N LYS A 41 11.64 15.85 -7.65
CA LYS A 41 12.26 16.47 -6.46
C LYS A 41 13.20 15.48 -5.79
N SER A 42 14.48 15.80 -5.63
CA SER A 42 15.46 14.88 -5.02
C SER A 42 15.24 14.66 -3.52
N SER A 43 14.73 15.67 -2.80
CA SER A 43 14.34 15.50 -1.42
C SER A 43 13.09 14.62 -1.34
N LEU A 44 13.13 13.66 -0.43
CA LEU A 44 11.94 12.94 -0.02
C LEU A 44 11.07 13.94 0.74
N GLU A 45 10.10 14.54 0.06
CA GLU A 45 8.95 15.14 0.70
C GLU A 45 8.10 14.02 1.31
N PHE A 46 8.62 13.33 2.33
CA PHE A 46 7.82 12.47 3.18
C PHE A 46 7.02 13.34 4.15
N ASN A 47 6.19 14.20 3.58
CA ASN A 47 4.99 14.70 4.21
C ASN A 47 3.81 13.82 3.75
N VAL A 48 4.08 12.51 3.59
CA VAL A 48 3.06 11.56 3.19
C VAL A 48 2.20 11.37 4.40
N SER A 49 0.95 11.83 4.36
CA SER A 49 0.04 11.56 5.46
C SER A 49 -0.21 10.07 5.51
N ILE A 50 0.20 9.45 6.60
CA ILE A 50 -0.01 8.04 6.89
C ILE A 50 -1.04 7.95 8.01
N GLN A 51 -2.14 7.25 7.76
CA GLN A 51 -3.14 6.96 8.79
C GLN A 51 -3.37 5.46 8.85
N TRP A 52 -3.48 4.94 10.08
CA TRP A 52 -3.76 3.53 10.32
C TRP A 52 -5.16 3.39 10.89
N TYR A 53 -5.86 2.33 10.46
CA TYR A 53 -7.07 1.88 11.11
C TYR A 53 -7.19 0.37 10.95
N ASN A 54 -8.05 -0.24 11.75
CA ASN A 54 -8.41 -1.65 11.59
C ASN A 54 -9.82 -1.70 11.02
N ASP A 55 -10.00 -2.51 9.98
CA ASP A 55 -11.32 -2.77 9.42
C ASP A 55 -11.82 -4.13 9.92
N ILE A 56 -12.98 -4.08 10.57
CA ILE A 56 -13.68 -5.22 11.18
C ILE A 56 -15.05 -5.45 10.55
N SER A 57 -15.37 -4.79 9.42
CA SER A 57 -16.69 -4.86 8.78
C SER A 57 -17.14 -6.29 8.46
N ASP A 58 -16.19 -7.16 8.10
CA ASP A 58 -16.46 -8.52 7.63
C ASP A 58 -16.12 -9.60 8.67
N VAL A 59 -15.84 -9.21 9.92
CA VAL A 59 -15.35 -10.12 10.95
C VAL A 59 -16.37 -11.23 11.29
N ASP A 60 -17.66 -10.94 11.21
CA ASP A 60 -18.70 -11.92 11.51
C ASP A 60 -18.83 -13.01 10.43
N ASN A 61 -18.45 -12.68 9.19
CA ASN A 61 -18.58 -13.58 8.05
C ASN A 61 -17.28 -14.32 7.73
N THR A 62 -16.14 -13.64 7.82
CA THR A 62 -14.84 -14.16 7.41
C THR A 62 -13.92 -14.46 8.59
N HIS A 63 -14.30 -14.02 9.80
CA HIS A 63 -13.44 -14.05 10.99
C HIS A 63 -12.07 -13.36 10.78
N ALA A 64 -11.97 -12.50 9.76
CA ALA A 64 -10.76 -11.75 9.43
C ALA A 64 -10.84 -10.31 9.96
N LYS A 65 -9.72 -9.83 10.48
CA LYS A 65 -9.48 -8.41 10.77
C LYS A 65 -8.43 -7.91 9.80
N TRP A 66 -8.62 -6.71 9.28
CA TRP A 66 -7.71 -6.18 8.26
C TRP A 66 -6.92 -4.99 8.78
N GLY A 67 -5.60 -5.03 8.56
CA GLY A 67 -4.73 -3.89 8.81
C GLY A 67 -4.88 -2.87 7.68
N CYS A 68 -5.34 -1.66 7.96
CA CYS A 68 -5.57 -0.67 6.91
C CYS A 68 -4.61 0.52 7.01
N LEU A 69 -4.21 1.03 5.85
CA LEU A 69 -3.27 2.13 5.67
C LEU A 69 -3.85 3.14 4.67
N ILE A 70 -3.94 4.40 5.07
CA ILE A 70 -4.26 5.51 4.16
C ILE A 70 -2.98 6.29 3.91
N LEU A 71 -2.58 6.38 2.65
CA LEU A 71 -1.44 7.18 2.20
C LEU A 71 -1.93 8.43 1.44
N ASN A 72 -1.37 9.59 1.79
CA ASN A 72 -1.70 10.89 1.19
C ASN A 72 -3.21 11.19 1.16
N HIS A 73 -3.95 10.73 2.18
CA HIS A 73 -5.42 10.87 2.26
C HIS A 73 -6.21 10.32 1.07
N THR A 74 -5.56 9.59 0.16
CA THR A 74 -6.11 9.26 -1.17
C THR A 74 -5.98 7.78 -1.48
N TRP A 75 -4.92 7.14 -1.00
CA TRP A 75 -4.61 5.75 -1.31
C TRP A 75 -4.88 4.89 -0.11
N HIS A 76 -5.98 4.14 -0.18
CA HIS A 76 -6.40 3.24 0.86
C HIS A 76 -5.94 1.83 0.53
N PHE A 77 -5.22 1.24 1.48
CA PHE A 77 -4.74 -0.13 1.44
C PHE A 77 -5.33 -0.88 2.63
N ARG A 78 -5.61 -2.15 2.41
CA ARG A 78 -6.10 -3.14 3.36
C ARG A 78 -5.14 -4.31 3.23
N THR A 79 -4.61 -4.82 4.32
CA THR A 79 -3.64 -5.93 4.32
C THR A 79 -4.19 -7.07 5.13
N THR A 80 -3.94 -8.30 4.70
CA THR A 80 -4.39 -9.49 5.43
C THR A 80 -3.67 -9.60 6.76
N HIS A 81 -2.38 -9.25 6.80
CA HIS A 81 -1.60 -9.26 8.02
C HIS A 81 -1.34 -7.83 8.52
N PRO A 82 -1.52 -7.54 9.82
CA PRO A 82 -1.14 -6.25 10.40
C PRO A 82 0.35 -5.90 10.19
N CYS A 83 1.22 -6.91 10.16
CA CYS A 83 2.65 -6.72 9.88
C CYS A 83 2.90 -6.12 8.49
N ASP A 84 2.13 -6.53 7.48
CA ASP A 84 2.25 -6.00 6.11
C ASP A 84 1.92 -4.49 6.06
N ARG A 85 0.94 -4.05 6.88
CA ARG A 85 0.60 -2.63 7.03
C ARG A 85 1.78 -1.86 7.62
N ASP A 86 2.37 -2.40 8.67
CA ASP A 86 3.48 -1.76 9.38
C ASP A 86 4.73 -1.71 8.50
N GLU A 87 5.04 -2.77 7.77
CA GLU A 87 6.13 -2.83 6.79
C GLU A 87 5.92 -1.83 5.64
N LEU A 88 4.71 -1.77 5.05
CA LEU A 88 4.41 -0.79 4.01
C LEU A 88 4.53 0.63 4.57
N SER A 89 3.98 0.87 5.76
CA SER A 89 4.04 2.16 6.44
C SER A 89 5.49 2.59 6.68
N ASN A 90 6.33 1.69 7.18
CA ASN A 90 7.74 1.95 7.45
C ASN A 90 8.54 2.22 6.17
N CYS A 91 8.25 1.47 5.10
CA CYS A 91 8.83 1.71 3.79
C CYS A 91 8.55 3.13 3.27
N VAL A 92 7.38 3.68 3.60
CA VAL A 92 6.95 5.02 3.18
C VAL A 92 7.11 6.10 4.26
N SER A 93 7.77 5.84 5.40
CA SER A 93 7.86 6.78 6.54
C SER A 93 9.27 7.23 6.94
N VAL A 94 10.22 7.31 5.99
CA VAL A 94 11.60 7.86 6.18
C VAL A 94 12.58 6.97 6.96
N ASN A 95 12.18 6.21 7.99
CA ASN A 95 13.17 5.78 8.99
C ASN A 95 13.97 4.49 8.75
N GLU A 96 13.62 3.62 7.79
CA GLU A 96 14.34 2.33 7.62
C GLU A 96 14.78 1.96 6.19
N SER A 97 14.63 2.87 5.23
CA SER A 97 14.83 2.55 3.80
C SER A 97 16.30 2.49 3.36
N LYS A 98 17.06 1.52 3.89
CA LYS A 98 18.30 1.03 3.27
C LYS A 98 18.04 -0.34 2.64
N ASN A 99 17.75 -0.32 1.33
CA ASN A 99 17.70 -1.48 0.43
C ASN A 99 16.88 -2.69 0.91
N THR A 100 15.56 -2.51 1.05
CA THR A 100 14.65 -3.64 1.31
C THR A 100 13.69 -3.81 0.15
N GLN A 101 13.81 -4.93 -0.56
CA GLN A 101 12.80 -5.37 -1.52
C GLN A 101 11.76 -6.19 -0.75
N ILE A 102 10.64 -5.57 -0.37
CA ILE A 102 9.56 -6.25 0.34
C ILE A 102 8.49 -6.66 -0.68
N SER A 103 8.09 -7.93 -0.62
CA SER A 103 6.94 -8.46 -1.36
C SER A 103 5.76 -8.53 -0.41
N LEU A 104 4.78 -7.64 -0.57
CA LEU A 104 3.58 -7.59 0.28
C LEU A 104 2.35 -8.03 -0.51
N LEU A 105 1.42 -8.72 0.15
CA LEU A 105 0.07 -8.96 -0.38
C LEU A 105 -0.85 -7.86 0.14
N ILE A 106 -1.29 -6.97 -0.75
CA ILE A 106 -2.06 -5.79 -0.39
C ILE A 106 -3.36 -5.73 -1.18
N PHE A 107 -4.44 -5.50 -0.45
CA PHE A 107 -5.79 -5.32 -0.94
C PHE A 107 -6.04 -3.82 -1.04
N ASN A 108 -6.53 -3.32 -2.17
CA ASN A 108 -6.99 -1.92 -2.25
C ASN A 108 -8.47 -1.87 -1.85
N CYS A 109 -8.81 -1.03 -0.88
CA CYS A 109 -10.15 -0.97 -0.26
C CYS A 109 -10.67 0.47 -0.30
N GLN A 110 -11.94 0.68 -0.60
CA GLN A 110 -12.60 1.99 -0.55
C GLN A 110 -13.62 1.94 0.60
N ILE A 111 -13.53 2.88 1.56
CA ILE A 111 -14.59 3.11 2.55
C ILE A 111 -15.69 3.95 1.88
#